data_AF-A0A9W9YGI1-F1
#
_entry.id   AF-A0A9W9YGI1-F1
#
_cell.length_a   1.000
_cell.length_b   1.000
_cell.length_c   1.000
_cell.angle_alpha   90.00
_cell.angle_beta   90.00
_cell.angle_gamma   90.00
#
_symmetry.space_group_name_H-M   'P 1'
#
loop_
_entity.id
_entity.type
_entity.pdbx_description
1 polymer ?
#
loop_
_entity_poly.entity_id
_entity_poly.type
_entity_poly.pdbx_seq_one_letter_code
_entity_poly.pdbx_strand_id
1 'polypeptide(L)'
;MTGGNLTNRPKTALQKNLSKLTRVKKAQKKKQQQKSKGSKQSNNPRTGASVSAKKKRLIMKQVKRQQREENTMEVVPQQQSSKKSEGKSSKGSKTEKMDTS
;
A
#
# COMPACT_ATOMS: atom_id res chain seq x y z
N MET A 1 -18.77 -26.71 39.31
CA MET A 1 -18.46 -25.98 38.05
C MET A 1 -17.85 -24.63 38.39
N THR A 2 -16.55 -24.44 38.22
CA THR A 2 -15.87 -23.16 38.52
C THR A 2 -15.60 -22.36 37.24
N GLY A 3 -16.69 -21.96 36.57
CA GLY A 3 -16.67 -21.09 35.39
C GLY A 3 -16.52 -19.60 35.74
N GLY A 4 -15.56 -19.26 36.60
CA GLY A 4 -15.35 -17.89 37.04
C GLY A 4 -14.35 -17.13 36.16
N ASN A 5 -14.85 -16.25 35.29
CA ASN A 5 -14.18 -15.08 34.69
C ASN A 5 -12.66 -15.26 34.37
N LEU A 6 -12.32 -16.27 33.56
CA LEU A 6 -10.93 -16.58 33.19
C LEU A 6 -10.26 -15.48 32.36
N THR A 7 -11.06 -14.63 31.71
CA THR A 7 -10.62 -13.56 30.82
C THR A 7 -10.12 -12.33 31.56
N ASN A 8 -10.67 -12.03 32.74
CA ASN A 8 -10.31 -10.85 33.53
C ASN A 8 -9.27 -11.12 34.63
N ARG A 9 -8.73 -12.34 34.69
CA ARG A 9 -7.69 -12.68 35.66
C ARG A 9 -6.30 -12.23 35.18
N PRO A 10 -5.49 -11.60 36.05
CA PRO A 10 -4.13 -11.25 35.69
C PRO A 10 -3.32 -12.53 35.40
N LYS A 11 -2.54 -12.49 34.31
CA LYS A 11 -1.70 -13.64 33.91
C LYS A 11 -0.57 -13.88 34.91
N THR A 12 -0.38 -15.13 35.30
CA THR A 12 0.75 -15.52 36.14
C THR A 12 2.08 -15.37 35.40
N ALA A 13 3.20 -15.30 36.14
CA ALA A 13 4.53 -15.24 35.55
C ALA A 13 4.79 -16.43 34.61
N LEU A 14 4.38 -17.63 35.01
CA LEU A 14 4.48 -18.84 34.18
C LEU A 14 3.70 -18.71 32.87
N GLN A 15 2.45 -18.25 32.91
CA GLN A 15 1.63 -18.06 31.71
C GLN A 15 2.23 -17.01 30.76
N LYS A 16 2.81 -15.94 31.30
CA LYS A 16 3.53 -14.92 30.51
C LYS A 16 4.76 -15.54 29.84
N ASN A 17 5.52 -16.37 30.56
CA ASN A 17 6.71 -17.04 30.02
C ASN A 17 6.37 -18.06 28.93
N LEU A 18 5.32 -18.87 29.11
CA LEU A 18 4.82 -19.79 28.09
C LEU A 18 4.35 -19.03 26.83
N SER A 19 3.68 -17.90 27.00
CA SER A 19 3.26 -17.04 25.88
C SER A 19 4.46 -16.44 25.13
N LYS A 20 5.52 -16.05 25.85
CA LYS A 20 6.77 -15.57 25.22
C LYS A 20 7.48 -16.70 24.48
N LEU A 21 7.61 -17.88 25.08
CA LEU A 21 8.27 -19.04 24.48
C LEU A 21 7.58 -19.47 23.18
N THR A 22 6.25 -19.57 23.18
CA THR A 22 5.47 -19.89 21.97
C THR A 22 5.67 -18.84 20.87
N ARG A 23 5.73 -17.55 21.22
CA ARG A 23 6.02 -16.46 20.28
C ARG A 23 7.41 -16.59 19.67
N VAL A 24 8.44 -16.86 20.49
CA VAL A 24 9.82 -17.05 20.04
C VAL A 24 9.91 -18.26 19.10
N LYS A 25 9.31 -19.39 19.48
CA LYS A 25 9.28 -20.61 18.65
C LYS A 25 8.60 -20.37 17.29
N LYS A 26 7.48 -19.63 17.27
CA LYS A 26 6.80 -19.23 16.02
C LYS A 26 7.71 -18.36 15.14
N ALA A 27 8.39 -17.37 15.73
CA ALA A 27 9.30 -16.48 15.02
C ALA A 27 10.51 -17.25 14.44
N GLN A 28 11.09 -18.17 15.21
CA GLN A 28 12.16 -19.06 14.75
C GLN A 28 11.70 -19.95 13.58
N LYS A 29 10.52 -20.57 13.68
CA LYS A 29 9.93 -21.38 12.59
C LYS A 29 9.74 -20.55 11.32
N LYS A 30 9.24 -19.31 11.43
CA LYS A 30 9.09 -18.39 10.29
C LYS A 30 10.43 -18.06 9.64
N LYS A 31 11.47 -17.77 10.44
CA LYS A 31 12.83 -17.52 9.92
C LYS A 31 13.42 -18.74 9.22
N GLN A 32 13.24 -19.95 9.77
CA GLN A 32 13.67 -21.19 9.12
C GLN A 32 12.96 -21.41 7.78
N GLN A 33 11.65 -21.17 7.71
CA GLN A 33 10.88 -21.27 6.47
C GLN A 33 11.27 -20.22 5.42
N GLN A 34 11.68 -19.02 5.85
CA GLN A 34 12.22 -18.00 4.95
C GLN A 34 13.62 -18.36 4.42
N LYS A 35 14.41 -19.10 5.20
CA LYS A 35 15.73 -19.60 4.77
C LYS A 35 15.62 -20.82 3.84
N SER A 36 14.65 -21.72 4.08
CA SER A 36 14.43 -22.90 3.23
C SER A 36 13.67 -22.58 1.94
N LYS A 37 12.88 -21.50 1.92
CA LYS A 37 12.46 -20.86 0.67
C LYS A 37 13.51 -19.83 0.25
N GLY A 38 14.70 -20.32 -0.08
CA GLY A 38 15.71 -19.51 -0.77
C GLY A 38 15.02 -18.76 -1.90
N SER A 39 15.18 -17.43 -1.91
CA SER A 39 15.09 -16.58 -3.09
C SER A 39 14.11 -17.04 -4.17
N LYS A 40 12.85 -17.29 -3.83
CA LYS A 40 11.78 -17.14 -4.83
C LYS A 40 11.51 -15.65 -4.88
N GLN A 41 12.45 -14.95 -5.50
CA GLN A 41 12.21 -13.72 -6.22
C GLN A 41 10.99 -14.04 -7.08
N SER A 42 9.81 -13.65 -6.62
CA SER A 42 8.64 -13.75 -7.48
C SER A 42 9.03 -12.94 -8.71
N ASN A 43 8.91 -13.55 -9.89
CA ASN A 43 9.03 -12.88 -11.17
C ASN A 43 7.85 -11.91 -11.36
N ASN A 44 7.55 -11.11 -10.32
CA ASN A 44 6.65 -9.99 -10.42
C ASN A 44 7.54 -8.79 -10.75
N PRO A 45 7.53 -8.28 -12.00
CA PRO A 45 8.32 -7.11 -12.38
C PRO A 45 7.94 -5.86 -11.57
N ARG A 46 6.86 -5.93 -10.78
CA ARG A 46 6.41 -4.89 -9.85
C ARG A 46 7.21 -4.78 -8.54
N THR A 47 8.10 -5.73 -8.24
CA THR A 47 8.89 -5.74 -6.99
C THR A 47 10.40 -5.58 -7.25
N GLY A 48 10.76 -4.71 -8.19
CA GLY A 48 12.11 -4.15 -8.25
C GLY A 48 12.40 -3.28 -7.02
N ALA A 49 13.67 -3.24 -6.58
CA ALA A 49 14.13 -2.51 -5.40
C ALA A 49 13.47 -1.13 -5.28
N SER A 50 12.67 -0.94 -4.21
CA SER A 50 11.95 0.33 -4.03
C SER A 50 12.96 1.44 -3.74
N VAL A 51 12.97 2.46 -4.59
CA VAL A 51 13.76 3.66 -4.39
C VAL A 51 13.34 4.35 -3.08
N SER A 52 14.31 4.77 -2.26
CA SER A 52 14.05 5.56 -1.04
C SER A 52 13.17 6.79 -1.35
N ALA A 53 12.27 7.15 -0.44
CA ALA A 53 11.37 8.28 -0.58
C ALA A 53 12.11 9.59 -0.94
N LYS A 54 13.31 9.80 -0.38
CA LYS A 54 14.16 10.96 -0.69
C LYS A 54 14.57 10.99 -2.17
N LYS A 55 15.00 9.84 -2.70
CA LYS A 55 15.43 9.72 -4.11
C LYS A 55 14.23 9.84 -5.07
N LYS A 56 13.06 9.30 -4.72
CA LYS A 56 11.81 9.53 -5.48
C LYS A 56 11.47 11.02 -5.57
N ARG A 57 11.55 11.75 -4.46
CA ARG A 57 11.29 13.21 -4.42
C ARG A 57 12.23 14.00 -5.32
N LEU A 58 13.52 13.67 -5.33
CA LEU A 58 14.51 14.35 -6.18
C LEU A 58 14.24 14.10 -7.66
N ILE A 59 13.94 12.85 -8.04
CA ILE A 59 13.59 12.49 -9.43
C ILE A 59 12.36 13.29 -9.89
N MET A 60 11.29 13.32 -9.09
CA MET A 60 10.08 14.08 -9.44
C MET A 60 10.34 15.58 -9.61
N LYS A 61 11.21 16.18 -8.78
CA LYS A 61 11.60 17.59 -8.94
C LYS A 61 12.35 17.84 -10.25
N GLN A 62 13.24 16.92 -10.64
CA GLN A 62 14.00 17.02 -11.88
C GLN A 62 13.09 16.90 -13.11
N VAL A 63 12.19 15.91 -13.13
CA VAL A 63 11.20 15.73 -14.21
C VAL A 63 10.33 16.98 -14.36
N LYS A 64 9.82 17.54 -13.25
CA LYS A 64 9.00 18.76 -13.29
C LYS A 64 9.77 19.97 -13.81
N ARG A 65 11.08 20.05 -13.53
CA ARG A 65 11.94 21.13 -14.06
C ARG A 65 12.13 20.98 -15.57
N GLN A 66 12.44 19.78 -16.05
CA GLN A 66 12.59 19.49 -17.48
C GLN A 66 11.30 19.80 -18.26
N GLN A 67 10.14 19.36 -17.76
CA GLN A 67 8.85 19.69 -18.38
C GLN A 67 8.62 21.20 -18.50
N ARG A 68 9.06 22.00 -17.51
CA ARG A 68 8.93 23.47 -17.60
C ARG A 68 9.87 24.05 -18.65
N GLU A 69 11.10 23.58 -18.69
CA GLU A 69 12.11 24.01 -19.69
C GLU A 69 11.65 23.65 -21.11
N GLU A 70 11.12 22.44 -21.32
CA GLU A 70 10.49 22.00 -22.58
C GLU A 70 9.32 22.91 -22.98
N ASN A 71 8.37 23.14 -22.07
CA ASN A 71 7.23 24.02 -22.34
C ASN A 71 7.62 25.48 -22.63
N THR A 72 8.75 25.98 -22.10
CA THR A 72 9.22 27.34 -22.39
C THR A 72 9.93 27.46 -23.73
N MET A 73 10.43 26.35 -24.28
CA MET A 73 11.18 26.31 -25.54
C MET A 73 10.32 25.81 -26.71
N GLU A 74 9.27 25.05 -26.43
CA GLU A 74 8.26 24.67 -27.41
C GLU A 74 7.35 25.88 -27.67
N VAL A 75 7.47 26.49 -28.86
CA VAL A 75 6.51 27.48 -29.36
C VAL A 75 5.20 26.72 -29.58
N VAL A 76 4.37 26.66 -28.55
CA VAL A 76 3.02 26.08 -28.61
C VAL A 76 2.25 26.80 -29.72
N PRO A 77 1.87 26.13 -30.82
CA PRO A 77 0.86 26.67 -31.71
C PRO A 77 -0.44 26.64 -30.90
N GLN A 78 -0.84 27.81 -30.41
CA GLN A 78 -2.09 27.99 -29.69
C GLN A 78 -3.25 27.65 -30.63
N GLN A 79 -3.71 26.39 -30.63
CA GLN A 79 -5.01 26.08 -31.16
C GLN A 79 -6.03 26.74 -30.25
N GLN A 80 -6.53 27.90 -30.69
CA GLN A 80 -7.67 28.59 -30.13
C GLN A 80 -8.90 27.68 -30.26
N SER A 81 -9.11 26.78 -29.30
CA SER A 81 -10.41 26.11 -29.18
C SER A 81 -11.40 27.10 -28.59
N SER A 82 -12.35 27.42 -29.46
CA SER A 82 -13.38 28.43 -29.32
C SER A 82 -14.39 28.10 -28.23
N LYS A 83 -14.96 29.18 -27.70
CA LYS A 83 -16.13 29.28 -26.81
C LYS A 83 -17.23 28.23 -27.09
N LYS A 84 -17.81 27.70 -26.00
CA LYS A 84 -19.25 27.41 -25.68
C LYS A 84 -19.28 26.24 -24.68
N SER A 85 -20.15 26.13 -23.67
CA SER A 85 -21.24 26.94 -23.14
C SER A 85 -21.62 26.32 -21.77
N GLU A 86 -22.26 27.11 -20.92
CA GLU A 86 -22.87 26.72 -19.64
C GLU A 86 -23.78 25.48 -19.73
N GLY A 87 -23.85 24.70 -18.63
CA GLY A 87 -24.84 23.62 -18.50
C GLY A 87 -24.71 22.81 -17.21
N LYS A 88 -25.64 23.05 -16.27
CA LYS A 88 -25.86 22.28 -15.02
C LYS A 88 -26.31 20.84 -15.28
N SER A 89 -26.31 20.06 -14.18
CA SER A 89 -27.01 18.78 -13.89
C SER A 89 -26.15 17.52 -14.09
N SER A 90 -26.26 16.45 -13.31
CA SER A 90 -26.84 16.18 -11.99
C SER A 90 -26.48 14.73 -11.62
N LYS A 91 -26.43 14.44 -10.31
CA LYS A 91 -26.85 13.18 -9.66
C LYS A 91 -26.03 11.91 -9.85
N GLY A 92 -25.79 11.24 -8.72
CA GLY A 92 -24.86 10.14 -8.56
C GLY A 92 -25.32 8.79 -9.11
N SER A 93 -24.33 7.93 -9.36
CA SER A 93 -24.53 6.53 -9.69
C SER A 93 -24.39 5.67 -8.43
N LYS A 94 -25.53 5.23 -7.92
CA LYS A 94 -25.66 4.22 -6.87
C LYS A 94 -25.35 2.87 -7.51
N THR A 95 -24.43 2.12 -6.92
CA THR A 95 -23.96 0.81 -7.38
C THR A 95 -25.10 -0.20 -7.28
N GLU A 96 -25.62 -0.66 -8.43
CA GLU A 96 -26.59 -1.74 -8.53
C GLU A 96 -25.89 -3.07 -8.21
N LYS A 97 -26.39 -3.79 -7.21
CA LYS A 97 -26.01 -5.18 -6.93
C LYS A 97 -26.98 -6.06 -7.71
N MET A 98 -26.46 -6.88 -8.62
CA MET A 98 -27.21 -7.97 -9.23
C MET A 98 -27.13 -9.19 -8.29
N ASP A 99 -28.25 -9.55 -7.66
CA ASP A 99 -28.44 -10.87 -7.04
C ASP A 99 -29.02 -11.81 -8.09
N THR A 100 -28.31 -12.88 -8.39
CA THR A 100 -28.82 -14.01 -9.18
C THR A 100 -29.38 -15.05 -8.22
N SER A 101 -30.71 -15.26 -8.24
CA SER A 101 -31.38 -16.47 -7.72
C SER A 101 -31.73 -17.39 -8.87
#